data_AF-A0A2D8GH82-F1
#
_entry.id   AF-A0A2D8GH82-F1
#
_cell.length_a   1.000
_cell.length_b   1.000
_cell.length_c   1.000
_cell.angle_alpha   90.00
_cell.angle_beta   90.00
_cell.angle_gamma   90.00
#
_symmetry.space_group_name_H-M   'P 1'
#
loop_
_entity.id
_entity.type
_entity.pdbx_description
1 polymer ?
#
loop_
_entity_poly.entity_id
_entity_poly.type
_entity_poly.pdbx_seq_one_letter_code
_entity_poly.pdbx_strand_id
1 'polypeptide(L)'
;MTTVDAYLARIGAERPDVLDLDALARLQHAHLVAVPFENLDVFHRVPVSVDQDAVLAKIVSGRGGWCFENNGAFAWLLEQLGFRVMQIGAAVLADGPNTVIDHHTIEVQLDTAYLVDVGFGDSFSRPLDLNRAGPQNGGKAPFEFIASPQGTTLAEHEDGVPIAKFRFKRVAHDLADFAGASQRLYDDAEAHWRRWPFATRLLGDGTDRVTLLADRLRLRRGDVTEETEIAEADWNDALWEWFRMRPPV
;
A
#
# COMPACT_ATOMS: atom_id res chain seq x y z
N MET A 1 25.39 8.14 -3.47
CA MET A 1 24.07 7.82 -4.06
C MET A 1 23.04 8.58 -3.24
N THR A 2 22.14 9.35 -3.85
CA THR A 2 21.11 10.07 -3.09
C THR A 2 20.05 9.09 -2.58
N THR A 3 19.25 9.47 -1.57
CA THR A 3 18.13 8.65 -1.10
C THR A 3 17.12 8.38 -2.21
N VAL A 4 16.91 9.33 -3.13
CA VAL A 4 16.05 9.14 -4.31
C VAL A 4 16.58 8.04 -5.21
N ASP A 5 17.88 8.07 -5.54
CA ASP A 5 18.49 7.05 -6.40
C ASP A 5 18.46 5.67 -5.74
N ALA A 6 18.68 5.61 -4.41
CA ALA A 6 18.57 4.38 -3.64
C ALA A 6 17.15 3.81 -3.68
N TYR A 7 16.13 4.66 -3.56
CA TYR A 7 14.73 4.26 -3.59
C TYR A 7 14.29 3.80 -5.00
N LEU A 8 14.70 4.52 -6.05
CA LEU A 8 14.47 4.13 -7.44
C LEU A 8 15.12 2.78 -7.75
N ALA A 9 16.37 2.58 -7.31
CA ALA A 9 17.05 1.29 -7.43
C ALA A 9 16.33 0.18 -6.65
N ARG A 10 15.84 0.48 -5.44
CA ARG A 10 15.08 -0.45 -4.59
C ARG A 10 13.79 -0.94 -5.26
N ILE A 11 13.12 -0.08 -6.01
CA ILE A 11 11.88 -0.44 -6.74
C ILE A 11 12.14 -0.89 -8.19
N GLY A 12 13.39 -0.87 -8.65
CA GLY A 12 13.73 -1.22 -10.03
C GLY A 12 13.19 -0.24 -11.07
N ALA A 13 13.03 1.03 -10.70
CA ALA A 13 12.53 2.08 -11.59
C ALA A 13 13.64 3.05 -11.99
N GLU A 14 13.50 3.64 -13.18
CA GLU A 14 14.33 4.76 -13.61
C GLU A 14 13.68 6.09 -13.25
N ARG A 15 14.50 7.14 -13.16
CA ARG A 15 13.98 8.51 -12.98
C ARG A 15 13.22 8.89 -14.25
N PRO A 16 11.95 9.31 -14.17
CA PRO A 16 11.19 9.72 -15.34
C PRO A 16 11.70 11.05 -15.90
N ASP A 17 11.79 11.15 -17.23
CA ASP A 17 12.08 12.40 -17.93
C ASP A 17 10.88 13.35 -17.96
N VAL A 18 9.66 12.80 -17.90
CA VAL A 18 8.38 13.51 -17.93
C VAL A 18 7.51 13.03 -16.78
N LEU A 19 6.91 13.99 -16.05
CA LEU A 19 6.02 13.72 -14.91
C LEU A 19 4.57 13.66 -15.38
N ASP A 20 4.20 12.58 -16.06
CA ASP A 20 2.85 12.33 -16.56
C ASP A 20 2.19 11.12 -15.86
N LEU A 21 0.96 10.81 -16.27
CA LEU A 21 0.19 9.69 -15.72
C LEU A 21 0.89 8.35 -15.93
N ASP A 22 1.56 8.17 -17.07
CA ASP A 22 2.27 6.93 -17.38
C ASP A 22 3.49 6.76 -16.47
N ALA A 23 4.25 7.82 -16.21
CA ALA A 23 5.34 7.80 -15.23
C ALA A 23 4.83 7.49 -13.83
N LEU A 24 3.73 8.12 -13.41
CA LEU A 24 3.11 7.86 -12.10
C LEU A 24 2.65 6.40 -11.97
N ALA A 25 2.01 5.86 -13.01
CA ALA A 25 1.56 4.47 -13.04
C ALA A 25 2.73 3.48 -13.00
N ARG A 26 3.80 3.73 -13.76
CA ARG A 26 5.02 2.90 -13.71
C ARG A 26 5.66 2.90 -12.32
N LEU A 27 5.76 4.06 -11.68
CA LEU A 27 6.34 4.18 -10.33
C LEU A 27 5.47 3.47 -9.28
N GLN A 28 4.15 3.64 -9.33
CA GLN A 28 3.23 2.97 -8.40
C GLN A 28 3.33 1.45 -8.54
N HIS A 29 3.30 0.95 -9.78
CA HIS A 29 3.41 -0.48 -10.06
C HIS A 29 4.76 -1.04 -9.61
N ALA A 30 5.87 -0.37 -9.95
CA ALA A 30 7.21 -0.76 -9.53
C ALA A 30 7.33 -0.87 -8.00
N HIS A 31 6.76 0.09 -7.26
CA HIS A 31 6.71 0.01 -5.80
C HIS A 31 5.90 -1.19 -5.33
N LEU A 32 4.69 -1.41 -5.85
CA LEU A 32 3.83 -2.54 -5.45
C LEU A 32 4.44 -3.91 -5.72
N VAL A 33 5.32 -4.02 -6.73
CA VAL A 33 6.06 -5.25 -7.05
C VAL A 33 7.24 -5.44 -6.10
N ALA A 34 7.97 -4.38 -5.80
CA ALA A 34 9.25 -4.46 -5.11
C ALA A 34 9.14 -4.36 -3.58
N VAL A 35 8.22 -3.54 -3.07
CA VAL A 35 8.07 -3.20 -1.64
C VAL A 35 6.81 -3.86 -1.10
N PRO A 36 6.95 -4.86 -0.22
CA PRO A 36 5.79 -5.56 0.31
C PRO A 36 4.97 -4.70 1.26
N PHE A 37 3.66 -4.95 1.27
CA PHE A 37 2.81 -4.61 2.41
C PHE A 37 2.92 -5.71 3.46
N GLU A 38 3.37 -5.37 4.67
CA GLU A 38 3.72 -6.33 5.73
C GLU A 38 3.53 -5.74 7.13
N ASN A 39 3.41 -6.59 8.14
CA ASN A 39 3.22 -6.21 9.54
C ASN A 39 4.27 -6.79 10.50
N LEU A 40 5.45 -7.17 10.01
CA LEU A 40 6.43 -7.93 10.78
C LEU A 40 6.92 -7.17 12.01
N ASP A 41 7.13 -5.85 11.92
CA ASP A 41 7.50 -5.07 13.11
C ASP A 41 6.38 -5.09 14.17
N VAL A 42 5.12 -4.92 13.75
CA VAL A 42 3.94 -4.96 14.63
C VAL A 42 3.80 -6.34 15.29
N PHE A 43 3.95 -7.41 14.50
CA PHE A 43 3.89 -8.79 14.97
C PHE A 43 5.00 -9.09 15.98
N HIS A 44 6.24 -8.68 15.68
CA HIS A 44 7.41 -8.88 16.55
C HIS A 44 7.56 -7.85 17.67
N ARG A 45 6.61 -6.93 17.84
CA ARG A 45 6.65 -5.87 18.88
C ARG A 45 7.84 -4.91 18.74
N VAL A 46 8.31 -4.73 17.51
CA VAL A 46 9.27 -3.69 17.16
C VAL A 46 8.51 -2.39 16.94
N PRO A 47 8.92 -1.27 17.58
CA PRO A 47 8.26 0.01 17.38
C PRO A 47 8.23 0.42 15.91
N VAL A 48 7.05 0.84 15.45
CA VAL A 48 6.82 1.42 14.13
C VAL A 48 7.05 2.93 14.17
N SER A 49 7.48 3.50 13.04
CA SER A 49 7.81 4.93 12.94
C SER A 49 6.96 5.62 11.89
N VAL A 50 6.67 6.90 12.13
CA VAL A 50 6.18 7.86 11.13
C VAL A 50 7.20 8.98 10.90
N ASP A 51 8.42 8.82 11.40
CA ASP A 51 9.55 9.66 11.03
C ASP A 51 10.00 9.34 9.60
N GLN A 52 10.07 10.37 8.76
CA GLN A 52 10.31 10.20 7.33
C GLN A 52 11.66 9.52 7.05
N ASP A 53 12.72 9.90 7.75
CA ASP A 53 14.06 9.34 7.52
C ASP A 53 14.13 7.87 7.96
N ALA A 54 13.52 7.53 9.10
CA ALA A 54 13.42 6.16 9.58
C ALA A 54 12.62 5.27 8.60
N VAL A 55 11.49 5.77 8.11
CA VAL A 55 10.65 5.07 7.12
C VAL A 55 11.42 4.84 5.83
N LEU A 56 12.10 5.86 5.30
CA LEU A 56 12.90 5.72 4.08
C LEU A 56 14.05 4.73 4.26
N ALA A 57 14.77 4.79 5.38
CA ALA A 57 15.85 3.86 5.69
C ALA A 57 15.35 2.41 5.70
N LYS A 58 14.18 2.15 6.30
CA LYS A 58 13.55 0.83 6.34
C LYS A 58 13.21 0.32 4.93
N ILE A 59 12.50 1.10 4.13
CA ILE A 59 12.09 0.68 2.78
C ILE A 59 13.31 0.43 1.88
N VAL A 60 14.29 1.34 1.91
CA VAL A 60 15.52 1.23 1.11
C VAL A 60 16.39 0.06 1.56
N SER A 61 16.37 -0.33 2.84
CA SER A 61 17.13 -1.48 3.34
C SER A 61 16.58 -2.85 2.89
N GLY A 62 15.49 -2.88 2.12
CA GLY A 62 14.89 -4.12 1.61
C GLY A 62 13.66 -4.59 2.37
N ARG A 63 13.25 -3.91 3.44
CA ARG A 63 11.99 -4.21 4.14
C ARG A 63 10.78 -3.65 3.38
N GLY A 64 9.59 -4.05 3.82
CA GLY A 64 8.33 -3.42 3.47
C GLY A 64 7.83 -2.54 4.61
N GLY A 65 6.52 -2.39 4.70
CA GLY A 65 5.85 -1.78 5.84
C GLY A 65 4.34 -1.84 5.68
N TRP A 66 3.63 -1.25 6.64
CA TRP A 66 2.17 -1.06 6.52
C TRP A 66 1.83 0.31 5.92
N CYS A 67 0.55 0.71 5.95
CA CYS A 67 0.02 1.78 5.11
C CYS A 67 0.74 3.13 5.30
N PHE A 68 1.05 3.49 6.55
CA PHE A 68 1.73 4.75 6.86
C PHE A 68 3.16 4.78 6.31
N GLU A 69 3.88 3.66 6.39
CA GLU A 69 5.27 3.55 5.95
C GLU A 69 5.37 3.49 4.42
N ASN A 70 4.59 2.62 3.77
CA ASN A 70 4.63 2.47 2.32
C ASN A 70 4.15 3.74 1.61
N ASN A 71 3.00 4.28 1.99
CA ASN A 71 2.48 5.51 1.36
C ASN A 71 3.30 6.74 1.78
N GLY A 72 3.86 6.80 3.00
CA GLY A 72 4.74 7.89 3.43
C GLY A 72 6.06 7.92 2.65
N ALA A 73 6.69 6.77 2.46
CA ALA A 73 7.90 6.65 1.66
C ALA A 73 7.65 6.97 0.18
N PHE A 74 6.52 6.51 -0.37
CA PHE A 74 6.18 6.73 -1.77
C PHE A 74 5.74 8.17 -2.04
N ALA A 75 4.97 8.81 -1.15
CA ALA A 75 4.65 10.23 -1.23
C ALA A 75 5.93 11.07 -1.27
N TRP A 76 6.88 10.80 -0.37
CA TRP A 76 8.17 11.47 -0.37
C TRP A 76 8.93 11.28 -1.68
N LEU A 77 8.99 10.05 -2.24
CA LEU A 77 9.64 9.82 -3.53
C LEU A 77 9.02 10.70 -4.61
N LEU A 78 7.68 10.68 -4.72
CA LEU A 78 6.96 11.44 -5.73
C LEU A 78 7.23 12.94 -5.60
N GLU A 79 7.24 13.49 -4.39
CA GLU A 79 7.60 14.88 -4.12
C GLU A 79 9.04 15.21 -4.56
N GLN A 80 10.00 14.35 -4.25
CA GLN A 80 11.40 14.53 -4.64
C GLN A 80 11.62 14.42 -6.16
N LEU A 81 10.74 13.72 -6.87
CA LEU A 81 10.73 13.67 -8.33
C LEU A 81 10.04 14.90 -8.95
N GLY A 82 9.34 15.71 -8.15
CA GLY A 82 8.67 16.94 -8.58
C GLY A 82 7.17 16.80 -8.83
N PHE A 83 6.55 15.67 -8.49
CA PHE A 83 5.09 15.57 -8.50
C PHE A 83 4.49 16.47 -7.41
N ARG A 84 3.30 17.00 -7.68
CA ARG A 84 2.50 17.70 -6.66
C ARG A 84 1.67 16.68 -5.90
N VAL A 85 2.04 16.44 -4.64
CA VAL A 85 1.50 15.38 -3.79
C VAL A 85 0.71 15.97 -2.63
N MET A 86 -0.34 15.26 -2.21
CA MET A 86 -1.08 15.49 -0.98
C MET A 86 -1.30 14.14 -0.28
N GLN A 87 -0.84 14.00 0.95
CA GLN A 87 -1.13 12.84 1.78
C GLN A 87 -2.54 12.96 2.38
N ILE A 88 -3.31 11.86 2.35
CA ILE A 88 -4.73 11.82 2.71
C ILE A 88 -4.95 10.74 3.77
N GLY A 89 -5.71 11.08 4.81
CA GLY A 89 -6.23 10.13 5.78
C GLY A 89 -7.54 9.49 5.33
N ALA A 90 -7.67 8.18 5.55
CA ALA A 90 -8.85 7.40 5.22
C ALA A 90 -9.26 6.47 6.38
N ALA A 91 -10.54 6.10 6.40
CA ALA A 91 -11.12 5.10 7.29
C ALA A 91 -11.44 3.83 6.52
N VAL A 92 -10.86 2.69 6.91
CA VAL A 92 -11.09 1.38 6.28
C VAL A 92 -12.51 0.89 6.59
N LEU A 93 -13.20 0.37 5.58
CA LEU A 93 -14.60 -0.08 5.67
C LEU A 93 -14.78 -1.59 5.44
N ALA A 94 -13.68 -2.33 5.26
CA ALA A 94 -13.71 -3.75 4.93
C ALA A 94 -14.40 -4.61 6.02
N ASP A 95 -14.20 -4.25 7.30
CA ASP A 95 -14.78 -4.96 8.45
C ASP A 95 -16.05 -4.29 9.01
N GLY A 96 -16.66 -3.38 8.24
CA GLY A 96 -17.88 -2.67 8.61
C GLY A 96 -17.68 -1.15 8.79
N PRO A 97 -18.67 -0.46 9.39
CA PRO A 97 -18.65 0.99 9.53
C PRO A 97 -17.47 1.47 10.40
N ASN A 98 -16.70 2.42 9.88
CA ASN A 98 -15.58 3.04 10.57
C ASN A 98 -15.61 4.57 10.40
N THR A 99 -15.19 5.28 11.45
CA THR A 99 -15.12 6.74 11.51
C THR A 99 -13.74 7.25 11.90
N VAL A 100 -12.80 6.36 12.19
CA VAL A 100 -11.44 6.68 12.61
C VAL A 100 -10.50 6.61 11.41
N ILE A 101 -9.58 7.58 11.30
CA ILE A 101 -8.49 7.48 10.33
C ILE A 101 -7.53 6.38 10.81
N ASP A 102 -7.41 5.34 10.00
CA ASP A 102 -6.57 4.16 10.18
C ASP A 102 -5.88 3.72 8.89
N HIS A 103 -6.01 4.52 7.82
CA HIS A 103 -5.31 4.34 6.57
C HIS A 103 -4.73 5.66 6.04
N HIS A 104 -3.59 5.56 5.37
CA HIS A 104 -2.92 6.65 4.66
C HIS A 104 -2.96 6.33 3.17
N THR A 105 -3.39 7.28 2.33
CA THR A 105 -3.38 7.18 0.86
C THR A 105 -2.90 8.50 0.25
N ILE A 106 -2.67 8.57 -1.05
CA ILE A 106 -2.00 9.71 -1.70
C ILE A 106 -2.88 10.28 -2.81
N GLU A 107 -2.98 11.61 -2.89
CA GLU A 107 -3.46 12.31 -4.08
C GLU A 107 -2.29 12.97 -4.82
N VAL A 108 -2.26 12.79 -6.14
CA VAL A 108 -1.26 13.41 -7.03
C VAL A 108 -1.97 14.28 -8.03
N GLN A 109 -1.57 15.55 -8.11
CA GLN A 109 -2.13 16.51 -9.06
C GLN A 109 -1.31 16.52 -10.35
N LEU A 110 -1.95 16.14 -11.46
CA LEU A 110 -1.48 16.29 -12.84
C LEU A 110 -2.46 17.21 -13.60
N ASP A 111 -2.97 16.77 -14.74
CA ASP A 111 -4.09 17.37 -15.46
C ASP A 111 -5.42 17.27 -14.68
N THR A 112 -5.57 16.19 -13.90
CA THR A 112 -6.62 15.98 -12.89
C THR A 112 -5.99 15.50 -11.58
N ALA A 113 -6.82 15.28 -10.56
CA ALA A 113 -6.40 14.67 -9.31
C ALA A 113 -6.47 13.15 -9.42
N TYR A 114 -5.40 12.45 -9.09
CA TYR A 114 -5.33 11.00 -9.08
C TYR A 114 -5.15 10.45 -7.67
N LEU A 115 -5.92 9.42 -7.31
CA LEU A 115 -5.66 8.63 -6.12
C LEU A 115 -4.58 7.60 -6.42
N VAL A 116 -3.60 7.52 -5.53
CA VAL A 116 -2.44 6.65 -5.59
C VAL A 116 -2.31 5.96 -4.24
N ASP A 117 -2.11 4.64 -4.26
CA ASP A 117 -1.98 3.87 -3.04
C ASP A 117 -1.03 2.68 -3.27
N VAL A 118 -0.06 2.54 -2.38
CA VAL A 118 0.91 1.45 -2.34
C VAL A 118 0.94 0.73 -0.97
N GLY A 119 -0.02 1.05 -0.09
CA GLY A 119 -0.04 0.66 1.31
C GLY A 119 -1.34 0.01 1.79
N PHE A 120 -2.32 -0.25 0.92
CA PHE A 120 -3.57 -0.94 1.28
C PHE A 120 -3.51 -2.47 1.14
N GLY A 121 -2.38 -3.04 0.74
CA GLY A 121 -2.24 -4.48 0.47
C GLY A 121 -2.83 -4.87 -0.88
N ASP A 122 -3.97 -5.60 -0.88
CA ASP A 122 -4.62 -6.04 -2.12
C ASP A 122 -5.63 -5.02 -2.66
N SER A 123 -5.12 -4.03 -3.39
CA SER A 123 -5.89 -2.90 -3.95
C SER A 123 -5.63 -2.71 -5.45
N PHE A 124 -6.04 -1.55 -5.97
CA PHE A 124 -5.73 -1.11 -7.31
C PHE A 124 -4.21 -0.93 -7.52
N SER A 125 -3.74 -1.17 -8.74
CA SER A 125 -2.31 -1.15 -9.09
C SER A 125 -1.90 0.01 -10.02
N ARG A 126 -2.80 0.98 -10.21
CA ARG A 126 -2.57 2.15 -11.08
C ARG A 126 -3.34 3.37 -10.59
N PRO A 127 -2.91 4.60 -10.91
CA PRO A 127 -3.59 5.80 -10.43
C PRO A 127 -5.03 5.86 -10.93
N LEU A 128 -5.96 6.24 -10.05
CA LEU A 128 -7.38 6.35 -10.35
C LEU A 128 -7.79 7.82 -10.41
N ASP A 129 -8.51 8.24 -11.45
CA ASP A 129 -8.94 9.64 -11.58
C ASP A 129 -10.05 9.94 -10.56
N LEU A 130 -9.73 10.78 -9.58
CA LEU A 130 -10.62 11.14 -8.47
C LEU A 130 -11.85 11.93 -8.91
N ASN A 131 -11.82 12.53 -10.10
CA ASN A 131 -12.90 13.35 -10.63
C ASN A 131 -13.74 12.61 -11.68
N ARG A 132 -13.36 11.38 -12.06
CA ARG A 132 -14.11 10.55 -13.00
C ARG A 132 -15.22 9.78 -12.28
N ALA A 133 -16.43 9.88 -12.83
CA ALA A 133 -17.58 9.11 -12.38
C ALA A 133 -17.58 7.68 -12.98
N GLY A 134 -18.15 6.74 -12.23
CA GLY A 134 -18.32 5.36 -12.66
C GLY A 134 -17.06 4.50 -12.55
N PRO A 135 -17.16 3.21 -12.92
CA PRO A 135 -16.05 2.26 -12.82
C PRO A 135 -14.87 2.62 -13.71
N GLN A 136 -13.67 2.41 -13.18
CA GLN A 136 -12.38 2.66 -13.80
C GLN A 136 -11.52 1.42 -13.67
N ASN A 137 -10.63 1.16 -14.63
CA ASN A 137 -9.72 0.01 -14.53
C ASN A 137 -8.71 0.25 -13.39
N GLY A 138 -8.76 -0.56 -12.33
CA GLY A 138 -7.77 -0.54 -11.24
C GLY A 138 -6.74 -1.66 -11.33
N GLY A 139 -6.66 -2.40 -12.44
CA GLY A 139 -5.81 -3.57 -12.59
C GLY A 139 -6.58 -4.85 -12.29
N LYS A 140 -6.64 -5.27 -11.02
CA LYS A 140 -7.26 -6.56 -10.65
C LYS A 140 -8.79 -6.60 -10.82
N ALA A 141 -9.42 -5.44 -10.74
CA ALA A 141 -10.87 -5.26 -10.84
C ALA A 141 -11.17 -3.81 -11.25
N PRO A 142 -12.42 -3.50 -11.65
CA PRO A 142 -12.88 -2.13 -11.73
C PRO A 142 -13.00 -1.50 -10.33
N PHE A 143 -12.68 -0.22 -10.22
CA PHE A 143 -12.85 0.59 -9.01
C PHE A 143 -13.66 1.85 -9.31
N GLU A 144 -14.39 2.35 -8.32
CA GLU A 144 -15.25 3.51 -8.45
C GLU A 144 -15.17 4.41 -7.21
N PHE A 145 -15.33 5.71 -7.44
CA PHE A 145 -15.48 6.71 -6.38
C PHE A 145 -16.95 7.06 -6.16
N ILE A 146 -17.45 6.80 -4.95
CA ILE A 146 -18.84 7.08 -4.57
C ILE A 146 -18.83 8.26 -3.60
N ALA A 147 -19.39 9.39 -4.04
CA ALA A 147 -19.49 10.60 -3.23
C ALA A 147 -20.61 10.48 -2.18
N SER A 148 -20.35 10.99 -0.97
CA SER A 148 -21.33 11.09 0.11
C SER A 148 -21.09 12.37 0.93
N PRO A 149 -22.05 12.81 1.76
CA PRO A 149 -21.83 13.93 2.68
C PRO A 149 -20.68 13.69 3.68
N GLN A 150 -20.34 12.42 3.94
CA GLN A 150 -19.28 12.04 4.87
C GLN A 150 -17.89 12.02 4.21
N GLY A 151 -17.81 12.08 2.87
CA GLY A 151 -16.59 12.00 2.09
C GLY A 151 -16.74 11.15 0.83
N THR A 152 -15.62 10.82 0.20
CA THR A 152 -15.56 9.95 -0.97
C THR A 152 -15.19 8.54 -0.54
N THR A 153 -15.96 7.55 -0.99
CA THR A 153 -15.68 6.13 -0.77
C THR A 153 -15.03 5.54 -2.02
N LEU A 154 -13.88 4.89 -1.86
CA LEU A 154 -13.35 3.98 -2.87
C LEU A 154 -14.08 2.64 -2.76
N ALA A 155 -14.64 2.17 -3.87
CA ALA A 155 -15.25 0.84 -3.98
C ALA A 155 -14.53 0.01 -5.05
N GLU A 156 -14.33 -1.27 -4.78
CA GLU A 156 -13.92 -2.28 -5.76
C GLU A 156 -15.16 -3.02 -6.26
N HIS A 157 -15.24 -3.31 -7.54
CA HIS A 157 -16.34 -4.10 -8.10
C HIS A 157 -16.04 -5.59 -7.99
N GLU A 158 -16.84 -6.32 -7.20
CA GLU A 158 -16.80 -7.77 -7.06
C GLU A 158 -18.11 -8.33 -7.64
N ASP A 159 -18.02 -9.14 -8.71
CA ASP A 159 -19.19 -9.65 -9.46
C ASP A 159 -20.21 -8.56 -9.85
N GLY A 160 -19.70 -7.36 -10.18
CA GLY A 160 -20.52 -6.19 -10.55
C GLY A 160 -21.13 -5.44 -9.37
N VAL A 161 -20.83 -5.85 -8.14
CA VAL A 161 -21.27 -5.18 -6.92
C VAL A 161 -20.14 -4.29 -6.38
N PRO A 162 -20.37 -2.99 -6.14
CA PRO A 162 -19.36 -2.12 -5.54
C PRO A 162 -19.21 -2.41 -4.04
N ILE A 163 -18.09 -2.98 -3.66
CA ILE A 163 -17.69 -3.27 -2.28
C ILE A 163 -16.80 -2.14 -1.75
N ALA A 164 -17.27 -1.45 -0.70
CA ALA A 164 -16.54 -0.35 -0.09
C ALA A 164 -15.22 -0.81 0.53
N LYS A 165 -14.11 -0.12 0.21
CA LYS A 165 -12.78 -0.41 0.74
C LYS A 165 -12.38 0.59 1.83
N PHE A 166 -12.39 1.87 1.51
CA PHE A 166 -12.16 2.94 2.49
C PHE A 166 -12.85 4.24 2.09
N ARG A 167 -13.05 5.13 3.07
CA ARG A 167 -13.64 6.46 2.88
C ARG A 167 -12.68 7.54 3.35
N PHE A 168 -12.58 8.62 2.58
CA PHE A 168 -11.67 9.72 2.84
C PHE A 168 -12.30 11.07 2.53
N LYS A 169 -11.64 12.13 3.01
CA LYS A 169 -11.84 13.51 2.56
C LYS A 169 -10.51 14.00 1.99
N ARG A 170 -10.55 14.89 1.01
CA ARG A 170 -9.35 15.52 0.43
C ARG A 170 -8.83 16.61 1.37
N VAL A 171 -8.25 16.17 2.49
CA VAL A 171 -7.63 17.02 3.52
C VAL A 171 -6.16 16.62 3.58
N ALA A 172 -5.28 17.61 3.44
CA ALA A 172 -3.85 17.41 3.50
C ALA A 172 -3.41 17.04 4.92
N HIS A 173 -2.51 16.08 5.00
CA HIS A 173 -1.82 15.67 6.20
C HIS A 173 -0.31 15.67 5.98
N ASP A 174 0.44 15.86 7.05
CA ASP A 174 1.85 15.47 7.08
C ASP A 174 1.96 14.03 7.58
N LEU A 175 3.06 13.33 7.25
CA LEU A 175 3.27 11.94 7.72
C LEU A 175 3.18 11.84 9.27
N ALA A 176 3.65 12.88 9.97
CA ALA A 176 3.61 12.97 11.42
C ALA A 176 2.17 13.02 11.99
N ASP A 177 1.17 13.50 11.24
CA ASP A 177 -0.23 13.53 11.68
C ASP A 177 -0.78 12.12 11.88
N PHE A 178 -0.21 11.13 11.20
CA PHE A 178 -0.58 9.73 11.33
C PHE A 178 0.00 9.05 12.57
N ALA A 179 0.86 9.70 13.36
CA ALA A 179 1.49 9.11 14.55
C ALA A 179 0.46 8.48 15.50
N GLY A 180 -0.63 9.21 15.78
CA GLY A 180 -1.69 8.71 16.66
C GLY A 180 -2.47 7.55 16.05
N ALA A 181 -2.70 7.54 14.73
CA ALA A 181 -3.38 6.44 14.04
C ALA A 181 -2.52 5.18 13.98
N SER A 182 -1.26 5.35 13.59
CA SER A 182 -0.22 4.33 13.58
C SER A 182 -0.06 3.69 14.96
N GLN A 183 0.06 4.49 16.02
CA GLN A 183 0.21 3.98 17.38
C GLN A 183 -1.03 3.22 17.86
N ARG A 184 -2.25 3.70 17.56
CA ARG A 184 -3.49 2.98 17.92
C ARG A 184 -3.58 1.61 17.27
N LEU A 185 -3.32 1.54 15.96
CA LEU A 185 -3.27 0.27 15.24
C LEU A 185 -2.14 -0.62 15.74
N TYR A 186 -1.00 -0.01 16.10
CA TYR A 186 0.13 -0.73 16.64
C TYR A 186 -0.26 -1.36 17.95
N ASP A 187 -0.97 -0.67 18.84
CA ASP A 187 -1.31 -1.14 20.20
C ASP A 187 -2.51 -2.08 20.29
N ASP A 188 -3.35 -2.16 19.25
CA ASP A 188 -4.53 -3.01 19.26
C ASP A 188 -4.15 -4.50 19.28
N ALA A 189 -4.21 -5.10 20.47
CA ALA A 189 -3.90 -6.51 20.70
C ALA A 189 -4.97 -7.46 20.13
N GLU A 190 -6.18 -6.95 19.88
CA GLU A 190 -7.27 -7.72 19.31
C GLU A 190 -7.23 -7.70 17.77
N ALA A 191 -6.59 -6.69 17.18
CA ALA A 191 -6.42 -6.60 15.75
C ALA A 191 -5.54 -7.73 15.18
N HIS A 192 -5.91 -8.17 13.98
CA HIS A 192 -5.18 -9.20 13.25
C HIS A 192 -3.69 -8.84 13.04
N TRP A 193 -3.37 -7.54 12.95
CA TRP A 193 -2.00 -7.01 12.79
C TRP A 193 -1.02 -7.49 13.87
N ARG A 194 -1.50 -7.73 15.09
CA ARG A 194 -0.66 -8.16 16.22
C ARG A 194 -0.59 -9.66 16.42
N ARG A 195 -1.48 -10.42 15.77
CA ARG A 195 -1.72 -11.84 16.03
C ARG A 195 -1.03 -12.75 15.02
N TRP A 196 -1.01 -12.34 13.76
CA TRP A 196 -0.55 -13.18 12.65
C TRP A 196 0.40 -12.40 11.75
N PRO A 197 1.57 -12.96 11.39
CA PRO A 197 2.44 -12.33 10.42
C PRO A 197 1.83 -12.47 9.04
N PHE A 198 2.00 -11.44 8.21
CA PHE A 198 1.72 -11.54 6.79
C PHE A 198 2.66 -10.64 5.97
N ALA A 199 2.78 -10.98 4.69
CA ALA A 199 3.39 -10.11 3.69
C ALA A 199 2.67 -10.31 2.35
N THR A 200 2.48 -9.24 1.58
CA THR A 200 1.90 -9.32 0.24
C THR A 200 2.53 -8.32 -0.72
N ARG A 201 2.68 -8.71 -1.99
CA ARG A 201 3.19 -7.86 -3.08
C ARG A 201 2.71 -8.35 -4.44
N LEU A 202 2.77 -7.48 -5.44
CA LEU A 202 2.54 -7.86 -6.83
C LEU A 202 3.73 -8.65 -7.39
N LEU A 203 3.46 -9.44 -8.43
CA LEU A 203 4.43 -10.21 -9.19
C LEU A 203 4.42 -9.76 -10.65
N GLY A 204 5.61 -9.43 -11.17
CA GLY A 204 5.80 -9.02 -12.57
C GLY A 204 5.03 -7.75 -12.94
N ASP A 205 4.67 -7.64 -14.23
CA ASP A 205 4.05 -6.43 -14.80
C ASP A 205 2.51 -6.48 -14.78
N GLY A 206 1.92 -7.56 -14.24
CA GLY A 206 0.49 -7.83 -14.25
C GLY A 206 -0.20 -7.55 -12.92
N THR A 207 -1.27 -8.30 -12.64
CA THR A 207 -2.04 -8.20 -11.37
C THR A 207 -1.83 -9.41 -10.46
N ASP A 208 -0.90 -10.28 -10.84
CA ASP A 208 -0.50 -11.44 -10.09
C ASP A 208 0.03 -11.01 -8.72
N ARG A 209 -0.32 -11.78 -7.70
CA ARG A 209 -0.02 -11.42 -6.31
C ARG A 209 0.39 -12.65 -5.53
N VAL A 210 1.41 -12.47 -4.69
CA VAL A 210 1.74 -13.41 -3.63
C VAL A 210 1.36 -12.81 -2.29
N THR A 211 0.73 -13.61 -1.44
CA THR A 211 0.41 -13.28 -0.06
C THR A 211 0.86 -14.43 0.83
N LEU A 212 1.82 -14.18 1.70
CA LEU A 212 2.20 -15.10 2.77
C LEU A 212 1.38 -14.73 4.00
N LEU A 213 0.55 -15.67 4.46
CA LEU A 213 -0.20 -15.62 5.71
C LEU A 213 0.52 -16.47 6.76
N ALA A 214 0.00 -16.53 7.99
CA ALA A 214 0.61 -17.29 9.07
C ALA A 214 0.77 -18.79 8.79
N ASP A 215 -0.18 -19.38 8.05
CA ASP A 215 -0.29 -20.83 7.83
C ASP A 215 -0.27 -21.24 6.35
N ARG A 216 -0.20 -20.28 5.42
CA ARG A 216 -0.26 -20.57 3.98
C ARG A 216 0.33 -19.47 3.11
N LEU A 217 0.78 -19.87 1.93
CA LEU A 217 1.11 -19.01 0.81
C LEU A 217 -0.06 -19.02 -0.18
N ARG A 218 -0.56 -17.84 -0.54
CA ARG A 218 -1.58 -17.65 -1.57
C ARG A 218 -0.95 -17.01 -2.80
N LEU A 219 -1.14 -17.64 -3.95
CA LEU A 219 -0.75 -17.12 -5.26
C LEU A 219 -2.02 -16.85 -6.07
N ARG A 220 -2.24 -15.59 -6.45
CA ARG A 220 -3.28 -15.21 -7.40
C ARG A 220 -2.65 -14.92 -8.75
N ARG A 221 -3.17 -15.56 -9.81
CA ARG A 221 -2.80 -15.31 -11.21
C ARG A 221 -4.06 -15.17 -12.05
N GLY A 222 -4.35 -13.96 -12.51
CA GLY A 222 -5.66 -13.63 -13.08
C GLY A 222 -6.80 -14.01 -12.10
N ASP A 223 -7.77 -14.79 -12.58
CA ASP A 223 -8.92 -15.25 -11.79
C ASP A 223 -8.64 -16.52 -10.97
N VAL A 224 -7.44 -17.11 -11.09
CA VAL A 224 -7.06 -18.33 -10.39
C VAL A 224 -6.33 -17.99 -9.10
N THR A 225 -6.76 -18.60 -8.00
CA THR A 225 -6.07 -18.52 -6.71
C THR A 225 -5.66 -19.93 -6.27
N GLU A 226 -4.36 -20.11 -6.02
CA GLU A 226 -3.78 -21.33 -5.46
C GLU A 226 -3.30 -21.04 -4.03
N GLU A 227 -3.54 -21.97 -3.12
CA GLU A 227 -3.04 -21.90 -1.74
C GLU A 227 -2.19 -23.12 -1.42
N THR A 228 -1.06 -22.90 -0.77
CA THR A 228 -0.15 -23.94 -0.27
C THR A 228 0.05 -23.74 1.21
N GLU A 229 -0.17 -24.77 2.02
CA GLU A 229 0.09 -24.74 3.46
C GLU A 229 1.58 -24.50 3.74
N ILE A 230 1.88 -23.65 4.72
CA ILE A 230 3.23 -23.31 5.14
C ILE A 230 3.32 -23.60 6.64
N ALA A 231 4.17 -24.55 7.01
CA ALA A 231 4.45 -24.82 8.41
C ALA A 231 5.21 -23.63 9.04
N GLU A 232 5.02 -23.41 10.35
CA GLU A 232 5.70 -22.33 11.09
C GLU A 232 7.23 -22.37 10.92
N ALA A 233 7.82 -23.57 10.88
CA ALA A 233 9.26 -23.77 10.71
C ALA A 233 9.78 -23.30 9.34
N ASP A 234 8.93 -23.31 8.30
CA ASP A 234 9.27 -22.95 6.92
C ASP A 234 8.88 -21.50 6.58
N TRP A 235 8.20 -20.80 7.49
CA TRP A 235 7.63 -19.48 7.24
C TRP A 235 8.70 -18.44 6.87
N ASN A 236 9.84 -18.46 7.56
CA ASN A 236 10.96 -17.56 7.29
C ASN A 236 11.63 -17.84 5.93
N ASP A 237 11.66 -19.11 5.51
CA ASP A 237 12.20 -19.51 4.21
C ASP A 237 11.27 -19.05 3.09
N ALA A 238 9.95 -19.20 3.26
CA ALA A 238 8.96 -18.65 2.34
C ALA A 238 9.03 -17.11 2.27
N LEU A 239 9.22 -16.42 3.40
CA LEU A 239 9.42 -14.97 3.43
C LEU A 239 10.66 -14.57 2.61
N TRP A 240 11.77 -15.28 2.78
CA TRP A 240 12.99 -15.00 2.04
C TRP A 240 12.84 -15.30 0.54
N GLU A 241 12.25 -16.44 0.18
CA GLU A 241 12.05 -16.85 -1.21
C GLU A 241 11.20 -15.83 -1.98
N TRP A 242 10.05 -15.46 -1.43
CA TRP A 242 9.04 -14.67 -2.12
C TRP A 242 9.21 -13.17 -1.97
N PHE A 243 9.81 -12.71 -0.87
CA PHE A 243 9.90 -11.29 -0.55
C PHE A 243 11.33 -10.79 -0.36
N ARG A 244 12.33 -11.69 -0.29
CA ARG A 244 13.74 -11.35 0.02
C ARG A 244 13.89 -10.58 1.34
N MET A 245 12.96 -10.83 2.27
CA MET A 245 12.95 -10.21 3.60
C MET A 245 13.33 -11.22 4.67
N ARG A 246 13.79 -10.70 5.81
CA ARG A 246 13.92 -11.43 7.06
C ARG A 246 13.07 -10.73 8.11
N PRO A 247 12.56 -11.45 9.12
CA PRO A 247 11.93 -10.81 10.27
C PRO A 247 12.90 -9.84 10.95
N PRO A 248 12.39 -8.82 11.66
CA PRO A 248 13.24 -8.00 12.51
C PRO A 248 13.91 -8.86 13.59
N VAL A 249 15.14 -8.47 13.96
CA VAL A 249 15.96 -9.12 15.00
C VAL A 249 15.67 -8.52 16.36
#